data_AF-A0A435DL36-F1
#
_entry.id   AF-A0A435DL36-F1
#
_cell.length_a   1.000
_cell.length_b   1.000
_cell.length_c   1.000
_cell.angle_alpha   90.00
_cell.angle_beta   90.00
_cell.angle_gamma   90.00
#
_symmetry.space_group_name_H-M   'P 1'
#
loop_
_entity.id
_entity.type
_entity.pdbx_description
1 polymer ?
#
loop_
_entity_poly.entity_id
_entity_poly.type
_entity_poly.pdbx_seq_one_letter_code
_entity_poly.pdbx_strand_id
1 'polypeptide(L)'
;VDIVGDAAPERYGAALEALAADPGTDVILVMNCPTGLGSSPDAARKVAELGDDGEIGGKPLLACWLGEHTARQGRRVLTEAGIASFETPEDAAIAASYLGEWSRAQRALLRTPPSRGGDQADGKASAHAILRKVAAEGRRMLTEPEAKAAIEAYGIPVPRTIVAGSVVEVAQAAGELLESSEAVVVKLLSKVVSHKSDVGGVVLDIATAEKAAEAARSIETRLRTRSPQVKADGYTVQAMVA
;
A
#
# COMPACT_ATOMS: atom_id res chain seq x y z
N VAL A 1 -10.61 26.08 25.07
CA VAL A 1 -11.54 26.86 25.92
C VAL A 1 -10.73 27.94 26.60
N ASP A 2 -11.12 29.21 26.46
CA ASP A 2 -10.49 30.29 27.23
C ASP A 2 -11.21 30.44 28.58
N ILE A 3 -10.47 30.32 29.67
CA ILE A 3 -10.97 30.42 31.06
C ILE A 3 -10.61 31.75 31.73
N VAL A 4 -10.10 32.71 30.93
CA VAL A 4 -9.66 34.06 31.31
C VAL A 4 -8.34 34.07 32.11
N GLY A 5 -7.49 35.07 31.87
CA GLY A 5 -6.10 35.13 32.38
C GLY A 5 -5.92 35.29 33.90
N ASP A 6 -7.00 35.50 34.64
CA ASP A 6 -7.04 35.57 36.11
C ASP A 6 -7.67 34.30 36.73
N ALA A 7 -7.73 33.20 35.97
CA ALA A 7 -8.35 31.95 36.37
C ALA A 7 -7.87 31.46 37.74
N ALA A 8 -8.81 31.41 38.69
CA ALA A 8 -8.64 30.74 39.96
C ALA A 8 -8.62 29.21 39.76
N PRO A 9 -8.01 28.43 40.68
CA PRO A 9 -7.93 26.97 40.55
C PRO A 9 -9.28 26.30 40.27
N GLU A 10 -10.37 26.80 40.86
CA GLU A 10 -11.72 26.27 40.69
C GLU A 10 -12.21 26.35 39.24
N ARG A 11 -11.79 27.38 38.48
CA ARG A 11 -12.11 27.50 37.05
C ARG A 11 -11.39 26.45 36.22
N TYR A 12 -10.15 26.12 36.57
CA TYR A 12 -9.44 24.99 35.95
C TYR A 12 -10.18 23.68 36.19
N GLY A 13 -10.63 23.44 37.42
CA GLY A 13 -11.38 22.23 37.77
C GLY A 13 -12.70 22.12 37.01
N ALA A 14 -13.52 23.16 37.01
CA ALA A 14 -14.80 23.15 36.30
C ALA A 14 -14.64 22.95 34.78
N ALA A 15 -13.61 23.58 34.17
CA ALA A 15 -13.33 23.40 32.75
C ALA A 15 -12.85 21.97 32.43
N LEU A 16 -12.00 21.41 33.29
CA LEU A 16 -11.51 20.03 33.14
C LEU A 16 -12.63 19.01 33.25
N GLU A 17 -13.50 19.12 34.26
CA GLU A 17 -14.64 18.23 34.44
C GLU A 17 -15.59 18.28 33.22
N ALA A 18 -15.88 19.48 32.72
CA ALA A 18 -16.72 19.65 31.53
C ALA A 18 -16.11 19.02 30.27
N LEU A 19 -14.81 19.23 30.03
CA LEU A 19 -14.09 18.66 28.88
C LEU A 19 -13.92 17.13 29.00
N ALA A 20 -13.71 16.62 30.22
CA ALA A 20 -13.63 15.19 30.47
C ALA A 20 -14.98 14.51 30.18
N ALA A 21 -16.11 15.16 30.51
CA ALA A 21 -17.45 14.63 30.26
C ALA A 21 -17.90 14.74 28.78
N ASP A 22 -17.30 15.63 27.98
CA ASP A 22 -17.70 15.85 26.58
C ASP A 22 -17.24 14.71 25.65
N PRO A 23 -18.14 13.93 25.03
CA PRO A 23 -17.75 12.85 24.12
C PRO A 23 -17.03 13.35 22.85
N GLY A 24 -17.10 14.65 22.53
CA GLY A 24 -16.37 15.26 21.42
C GLY A 24 -14.90 15.59 21.72
N THR A 25 -14.46 15.43 22.96
CA THR A 25 -13.09 15.72 23.39
C THR A 25 -12.28 14.43 23.56
N ASP A 26 -11.22 14.27 22.76
CA ASP A 26 -10.35 13.08 22.79
C ASP A 26 -9.08 13.27 23.64
N VAL A 27 -8.54 14.50 23.70
CA VAL A 27 -7.30 14.86 24.42
C VAL A 27 -7.49 16.25 25.03
N ILE A 28 -6.99 16.46 26.25
CA ILE A 28 -7.07 17.74 26.95
C ILE A 28 -5.66 18.28 27.18
N LEU A 29 -5.40 19.47 26.65
CA LEU A 29 -4.19 20.25 26.93
C LEU A 29 -4.57 21.46 27.81
N VAL A 30 -4.10 21.46 29.05
CA VAL A 30 -4.29 22.58 29.97
C VAL A 30 -3.11 23.53 29.89
N MET A 31 -3.38 24.82 29.72
CA MET A 31 -2.35 25.84 29.62
C MET A 31 -2.48 26.85 30.77
N ASN A 32 -1.36 27.22 31.36
CA ASN A 32 -1.28 28.31 32.34
C ASN A 32 -0.12 29.22 31.97
N CYS A 33 -0.39 30.52 31.90
CA CYS A 33 0.62 31.56 31.86
C CYS A 33 0.55 32.29 33.21
N PRO A 34 1.55 32.15 34.10
CA PRO A 34 1.51 32.77 35.42
C PRO A 34 1.32 34.29 35.31
N THR A 35 0.26 34.80 35.93
CA THR A 35 0.01 36.24 36.09
C THR A 35 0.14 36.64 37.56
N GLY A 36 0.30 37.92 37.86
CA GLY A 36 0.37 38.41 39.25
C GLY A 36 -0.95 38.33 40.03
N LEU A 37 -2.03 37.84 39.41
CA LEU A 37 -3.39 37.84 39.97
C LEU A 37 -3.85 36.44 40.42
N GLY A 38 -3.21 35.36 39.95
CA GLY A 38 -3.57 33.98 40.25
C GLY A 38 -2.38 33.14 40.71
N SER A 39 -2.63 32.16 41.58
CA SER A 39 -1.59 31.25 42.05
C SER A 39 -1.40 30.09 41.06
N SER A 40 -0.38 30.21 40.21
CA SER A 40 0.01 29.17 39.24
C SER A 40 0.28 27.79 39.89
N PRO A 41 0.91 27.69 41.08
CA PRO A 41 1.04 26.42 41.79
C PRO A 41 -0.29 25.83 42.28
N ASP A 42 -1.24 26.66 42.73
CA ASP A 42 -2.54 26.15 43.17
C ASP A 42 -3.39 25.67 42.00
N ALA A 43 -3.30 26.35 40.85
CA ALA A 43 -3.90 25.86 39.61
C ALA A 43 -3.31 24.50 39.21
N ALA A 44 -1.98 24.34 39.30
CA ALA A 44 -1.32 23.06 39.01
C ALA A 44 -1.76 21.94 39.98
N ARG A 45 -1.88 22.23 41.28
CA ARG A 45 -2.40 21.27 42.27
C ARG A 45 -3.83 20.86 41.94
N LYS A 46 -4.69 21.81 41.58
CA LYS A 46 -6.07 21.49 41.23
C LYS A 46 -6.18 20.61 39.99
N VAL A 47 -5.32 20.82 38.99
CA VAL A 47 -5.22 19.94 37.82
C VAL A 47 -4.70 18.56 38.22
N ALA A 48 -3.67 18.49 39.06
CA ALA A 48 -3.09 17.24 39.56
C ALA A 48 -4.07 16.42 40.42
N GLU A 49 -4.95 17.07 41.19
CA GLU A 49 -6.00 16.40 41.98
C GLU A 49 -7.06 15.70 41.10
N LEU A 50 -7.28 16.21 39.89
CA LEU A 50 -8.29 15.70 38.97
C LEU A 50 -7.72 14.71 37.95
N GLY A 51 -6.41 14.76 37.70
CA GLY A 51 -5.71 13.80 36.86
C GLY A 51 -5.37 12.52 37.61
N ASP A 52 -5.33 11.41 36.89
CA ASP A 52 -4.89 10.10 37.35
C ASP A 52 -3.95 9.51 36.30
N ASP A 53 -2.66 9.36 36.65
CA ASP A 53 -1.59 8.84 35.77
C ASP A 53 -1.54 9.46 34.36
N GLY A 54 -1.72 10.78 34.27
CA GLY A 54 -1.71 11.50 33.01
C GLY A 54 -3.02 11.42 32.21
N GLU A 55 -4.10 10.94 32.81
CA GLU A 55 -5.45 10.93 32.23
C GLU A 55 -6.48 11.63 33.11
N ILE A 56 -7.61 12.02 32.52
CA ILE A 56 -8.81 12.45 33.26
C ILE A 56 -10.05 11.87 32.56
N GLY A 57 -10.83 11.08 33.28
CA GLY A 57 -11.99 10.39 32.69
C GLY A 57 -11.63 9.44 31.54
N GLY A 58 -10.44 8.84 31.56
CA GLY A 58 -9.93 7.94 30.52
C GLY A 58 -9.41 8.66 29.26
N LYS A 59 -9.18 9.97 29.35
CA LYS A 59 -8.67 10.80 28.25
C LYS A 59 -7.29 11.36 28.60
N PRO A 60 -6.33 11.37 27.67
CA PRO A 60 -5.01 11.93 27.93
C PRO A 60 -5.07 13.41 28.36
N LEU A 61 -4.36 13.71 29.44
CA LEU A 61 -4.23 15.03 30.04
C LEU A 61 -2.78 15.50 29.93
N LEU A 62 -2.58 16.57 29.17
CA LEU A 62 -1.29 17.24 29.01
C LEU A 62 -1.34 18.63 29.64
N ALA A 63 -0.21 19.13 30.10
CA ALA A 63 -0.11 20.45 30.70
C ALA A 63 0.99 21.30 30.05
N CYS A 64 0.78 22.61 29.96
CA CYS A 64 1.78 23.59 29.53
C CYS A 64 1.76 24.76 30.51
N TRP A 65 2.79 24.85 31.34
CA TRP A 65 2.96 25.93 32.32
C TRP A 65 4.07 26.84 31.79
N LEU A 66 3.67 27.95 31.17
CA LEU A 66 4.55 28.83 30.42
C LEU A 66 5.47 29.64 31.33
N GLY A 67 6.72 29.79 30.92
CA GLY A 67 7.72 30.58 31.61
C GLY A 67 8.67 29.76 32.47
N GLU A 68 9.50 30.43 33.25
CA GLU A 68 10.59 29.79 34.00
C GLU A 68 10.27 29.80 35.50
N HIS A 69 10.75 30.80 36.24
CA HIS A 69 10.86 30.72 37.69
C HIS A 69 9.52 30.56 38.39
N THR A 70 8.48 31.25 37.89
CA THR A 70 7.12 31.23 38.45
C THR A 70 6.32 29.99 38.06
N ALA A 71 6.63 29.37 36.92
CA ALA A 71 5.94 28.19 36.40
C ALA A 71 6.58 26.87 36.86
N ARG A 72 7.87 26.89 37.22
CA ARG A 72 8.66 25.70 37.58
C ARG A 72 8.03 24.87 38.70
N GLN A 73 7.50 25.53 39.73
CA GLN A 73 6.82 24.84 40.83
C GLN A 73 5.55 24.12 40.35
N GLY A 74 4.74 24.78 39.52
CA GLY A 74 3.54 24.17 38.93
C GLY A 74 3.89 22.96 38.06
N ARG A 75 4.89 23.09 37.18
CA ARG A 75 5.38 21.95 36.37
C ARG A 75 5.80 20.76 37.22
N ARG A 76 6.53 21.02 38.30
CA ARG A 76 6.97 19.97 39.22
C ARG A 76 5.79 19.23 39.86
N VAL A 77 4.78 19.96 40.35
CA VAL A 77 3.56 19.36 40.91
C VAL A 77 2.87 18.45 39.90
N LEU A 78 2.74 18.90 38.65
CA LEU A 78 2.08 18.14 37.58
C LEU A 78 2.87 16.87 37.24
N THR A 79 4.19 16.98 37.08
CA THR A 79 5.05 15.82 36.77
C THR A 79 5.08 14.80 37.91
N GLU A 80 5.10 15.25 39.18
CA GLU A 80 5.02 14.36 40.35
C GLU A 80 3.67 13.61 40.42
N ALA A 81 2.62 14.16 39.81
CA ALA A 81 1.30 13.54 39.67
C ALA A 81 1.12 12.67 38.40
N GLY A 82 2.19 12.44 37.63
CA GLY A 82 2.13 11.67 36.38
C GLY A 82 1.63 12.45 35.16
N ILE A 83 1.37 13.76 35.30
CA ILE A 83 0.92 14.61 34.19
C ILE A 83 2.12 15.17 33.43
N ALA A 84 2.21 14.87 32.14
CA ALA A 84 3.23 15.42 31.27
C ALA A 84 3.08 16.94 31.15
N SER A 85 4.08 17.68 31.64
CA SER A 85 4.08 19.14 31.67
C SER A 85 5.20 19.74 30.83
N PHE A 86 4.84 20.63 29.91
CA PHE A 86 5.75 21.27 28.96
C PHE A 86 5.95 22.76 29.29
N GLU A 87 7.05 23.33 28.78
CA GLU A 87 7.40 24.75 29.00
C GLU A 87 6.81 25.66 27.93
N THR A 88 6.63 25.13 26.71
CA THR A 88 6.16 25.88 25.55
C THR A 88 4.88 25.26 24.99
N PRO A 89 3.98 26.08 24.42
CA PRO A 89 2.82 25.58 23.68
C PRO A 89 3.20 24.68 22.50
N GLU A 90 4.32 24.99 21.83
CA GLU A 90 4.83 24.25 20.69
C GLU A 90 5.18 22.80 21.08
N ASP A 91 5.92 22.62 22.17
CA ASP A 91 6.29 21.28 22.67
C ASP A 91 5.04 20.48 23.07
N ALA A 92 4.07 21.14 23.71
CA ALA A 92 2.82 20.52 24.10
C ALA A 92 1.97 20.10 22.89
N ALA A 93 1.94 20.92 21.83
CA ALA A 93 1.24 20.59 20.59
C ALA A 93 1.90 19.42 19.84
N ILE A 94 3.24 19.37 19.81
CA ILE A 94 4.00 18.24 19.27
C ILE A 94 3.66 16.97 20.06
N ALA A 95 3.69 17.01 21.39
CA ALA A 95 3.34 15.86 22.22
C ALA A 95 1.90 15.36 21.96
N ALA A 96 0.93 16.28 21.85
CA ALA A 96 -0.45 15.92 21.51
C ALA A 96 -0.57 15.27 20.12
N SER A 97 0.22 15.72 19.15
CA SER A 97 0.25 15.14 17.80
C SER A 97 0.69 13.67 17.80
N TYR A 98 1.66 13.30 18.66
CA TYR A 98 2.11 11.92 18.81
C TYR A 98 1.02 10.98 19.33
N LEU A 99 0.16 11.44 20.25
CA LEU A 99 -1.00 10.67 20.70
C LEU A 99 -1.97 10.40 19.54
N GLY A 100 -2.22 11.42 18.71
CA GLY A 100 -3.06 11.30 17.53
C GLY A 100 -2.49 10.35 16.46
N GLU A 101 -1.18 10.45 16.21
CA GLU A 101 -0.46 9.57 15.28
C GLU A 101 -0.45 8.12 15.76
N TRP A 102 -0.14 7.90 17.04
CA TRP A 102 -0.14 6.58 17.63
C TRP A 102 -1.53 5.93 17.59
N SER A 103 -2.58 6.68 17.92
CA SER A 103 -3.97 6.21 17.79
C SER A 103 -4.33 5.82 16.36
N ARG A 104 -3.89 6.59 15.35
CA ARG A 104 -4.09 6.23 13.94
C ARG A 104 -3.31 4.98 13.56
N ALA A 105 -2.05 4.85 14.00
CA ALA A 105 -1.21 3.69 13.74
C ALA A 105 -1.80 2.42 14.37
N GLN A 106 -2.22 2.47 15.63
CA GLN A 106 -2.91 1.38 16.32
C GLN A 106 -4.18 0.95 15.57
N ARG A 107 -5.03 1.91 15.19
CA ARG A 107 -6.23 1.62 14.39
C ARG A 107 -5.87 0.99 13.04
N ALA A 108 -4.78 1.41 12.41
CA ALA A 108 -4.32 0.82 11.15
C ALA A 108 -3.81 -0.62 11.33
N LEU A 109 -3.10 -0.91 12.41
CA LEU A 109 -2.63 -2.27 12.74
C LEU A 109 -3.77 -3.22 13.10
N LEU A 110 -4.83 -2.71 13.74
CA LEU A 110 -6.03 -3.47 14.09
C LEU A 110 -7.00 -3.65 12.91
N ARG A 111 -6.82 -2.92 11.80
CA ARG A 111 -7.56 -3.22 10.58
C ARG A 111 -7.10 -4.60 10.10
N THR A 112 -7.98 -5.58 10.26
CA THR A 112 -7.87 -6.80 9.44
C THR A 112 -7.95 -6.32 7.99
N PRO A 113 -6.91 -6.55 7.15
CA PRO A 113 -7.02 -6.26 5.74
C PRO A 113 -8.31 -6.93 5.27
N PRO A 114 -9.16 -6.26 4.46
CA PRO A 114 -10.34 -6.94 3.95
C PRO A 114 -9.87 -8.25 3.33
N SER A 115 -10.45 -9.36 3.78
CA SER A 115 -10.34 -10.65 3.10
C SER A 115 -10.86 -10.41 1.70
N ARG A 116 -9.94 -10.07 0.78
CA ARG A 116 -10.12 -9.77 -0.66
C ARG A 116 -11.58 -9.79 -1.10
N GLY A 117 -12.15 -8.61 -1.29
CA GLY A 117 -13.55 -8.45 -1.68
C GLY A 117 -13.94 -9.27 -2.91
N GLY A 118 -15.05 -10.00 -2.79
CA GLY A 118 -16.15 -10.03 -3.76
C GLY A 118 -15.99 -10.71 -5.12
N ASP A 119 -14.84 -10.62 -5.82
CA ASP A 119 -14.83 -10.84 -7.29
C ASP A 119 -13.78 -11.86 -7.80
N GLN A 120 -13.08 -12.57 -6.92
CA GLN A 120 -12.02 -13.52 -7.31
C GLN A 120 -12.40 -15.01 -7.19
N ALA A 121 -13.67 -15.33 -6.95
CA ALA A 121 -14.12 -16.71 -6.90
C ALA A 121 -13.79 -17.49 -8.19
N ASP A 122 -13.88 -16.82 -9.35
CA ASP A 122 -13.66 -17.45 -10.65
C ASP A 122 -12.19 -17.47 -11.11
N GLY A 123 -11.40 -16.50 -10.66
CA GLY A 123 -9.98 -16.40 -11.05
C GLY A 123 -9.16 -17.60 -10.58
N LYS A 124 -9.39 -18.02 -9.32
CA LYS A 124 -8.77 -19.22 -8.77
C LYS A 124 -9.19 -20.49 -9.51
N ALA A 125 -10.49 -20.62 -9.81
CA ALA A 125 -11.02 -21.79 -10.53
C ALA A 125 -10.41 -21.89 -11.93
N SER A 126 -10.36 -20.77 -12.66
CA SER A 126 -9.80 -20.67 -14.01
C SER A 126 -8.30 -20.99 -14.04
N ALA A 127 -7.52 -20.37 -13.14
CA ALA A 127 -6.09 -20.66 -13.02
C ALA A 127 -5.84 -22.15 -12.66
N HIS A 128 -6.62 -22.71 -11.72
CA HIS A 128 -6.51 -24.12 -11.36
C HIS A 128 -6.86 -25.07 -12.52
N ALA A 129 -7.82 -24.72 -13.37
CA ALA A 129 -8.15 -25.53 -14.55
C ALA A 129 -6.97 -25.61 -15.53
N ILE A 130 -6.27 -24.49 -15.77
CA ILE A 130 -5.06 -24.45 -16.59
C ILE A 130 -3.95 -25.32 -15.97
N LEU A 131 -3.68 -25.16 -14.68
CA LEU A 131 -2.64 -25.93 -13.97
C LEU A 131 -2.94 -27.43 -13.99
N ARG A 132 -4.20 -27.84 -13.78
CA ARG A 132 -4.62 -29.24 -13.84
C ARG A 132 -4.45 -29.83 -15.23
N LYS A 133 -4.81 -29.08 -16.28
CA LYS A 133 -4.61 -29.51 -17.67
C LYS A 133 -3.13 -29.78 -17.95
N VAL A 134 -2.26 -28.86 -17.57
CA VAL A 134 -0.80 -29.00 -17.75
C VAL A 134 -0.24 -30.18 -16.97
N ALA A 135 -0.70 -30.37 -15.72
CA ALA A 135 -0.30 -31.51 -14.90
C ALA A 135 -0.77 -32.85 -15.48
N ALA A 136 -1.98 -32.91 -16.04
CA ALA A 136 -2.51 -34.11 -16.72
C ALA A 136 -1.71 -34.45 -17.99
N GLU A 137 -1.08 -33.46 -18.63
CA GLU A 137 -0.13 -33.66 -19.73
C GLU A 137 1.28 -34.08 -19.25
N GLY A 138 1.48 -34.30 -17.94
CA GLY A 138 2.78 -34.68 -17.35
C GLY A 138 3.81 -33.55 -17.34
N ARG A 139 3.40 -32.31 -17.66
CA ARG A 139 4.28 -31.15 -17.73
C ARG A 139 4.38 -30.46 -16.37
N ARG A 140 5.58 -29.96 -16.05
CA ARG A 140 5.85 -29.14 -14.85
C ARG A 140 6.02 -27.65 -15.16
N MET A 141 5.86 -27.27 -16.43
CA MET A 141 6.08 -25.92 -16.92
C MET A 141 4.91 -25.50 -17.82
N LEU A 142 4.40 -24.29 -17.58
CA LEU A 142 3.40 -23.66 -18.45
C LEU A 142 4.09 -23.12 -19.70
N THR A 143 3.38 -23.17 -20.83
CA THR A 143 3.73 -22.35 -21.98
C THR A 143 3.40 -20.89 -21.69
N GLU A 144 3.99 -19.97 -22.43
CA GLU A 144 3.74 -18.53 -22.25
C GLU A 144 2.24 -18.13 -22.36
N PRO A 145 1.45 -18.64 -23.34
CA PRO A 145 0.00 -18.38 -23.36
C PRO A 145 -0.73 -18.91 -22.13
N GLU A 146 -0.37 -20.11 -21.65
CA GLU A 146 -0.98 -20.71 -20.46
C GLU A 146 -0.64 -19.92 -19.19
N ALA A 147 0.61 -19.46 -19.06
CA ALA A 147 1.05 -18.64 -17.94
C ALA A 147 0.32 -17.29 -17.93
N LYS A 148 0.20 -16.63 -19.09
CA LYS A 148 -0.53 -15.36 -19.22
C LYS A 148 -2.01 -15.51 -18.90
N ALA A 149 -2.67 -16.54 -19.41
CA ALA A 149 -4.07 -16.82 -19.09
C ALA A 149 -4.28 -17.08 -17.58
N ALA A 150 -3.35 -17.77 -16.93
CA ALA A 150 -3.40 -17.99 -15.48
C ALA A 150 -3.21 -16.69 -14.67
N ILE A 151 -2.35 -15.78 -15.14
CA ILE A 151 -2.10 -14.46 -14.52
C ILE A 151 -3.31 -13.54 -14.73
N GLU A 152 -3.86 -13.51 -15.96
CA GLU A 152 -5.03 -12.73 -16.34
C GLU A 152 -6.27 -13.16 -15.55
N ALA A 153 -6.42 -14.45 -15.25
CA ALA A 153 -7.49 -14.96 -14.39
C ALA A 153 -7.49 -14.31 -12.99
N TYR A 154 -6.36 -13.81 -12.49
CA TYR A 154 -6.30 -13.07 -11.23
C TYR A 154 -6.51 -11.55 -11.38
N GLY A 155 -6.89 -11.08 -12.57
CA GLY A 155 -7.08 -9.67 -12.87
C GLY A 155 -5.78 -8.89 -13.07
N ILE A 156 -4.66 -9.59 -13.29
CA ILE A 156 -3.38 -8.95 -13.57
C ILE A 156 -3.27 -8.75 -15.09
N PRO A 157 -3.17 -7.50 -15.59
CA PRO A 157 -3.09 -7.24 -17.02
C PRO A 157 -1.87 -7.90 -17.65
N VAL A 158 -2.08 -8.56 -18.80
CA VAL A 158 -1.02 -9.15 -19.62
C VAL A 158 -1.11 -8.60 -21.04
N PRO A 159 0.00 -8.49 -21.78
CA PRO A 159 -0.06 -8.00 -23.15
C PRO A 159 -0.82 -8.99 -24.04
N ARG A 160 -1.67 -8.45 -24.90
CA ARG A 160 -2.47 -9.23 -25.85
C ARG A 160 -1.57 -10.15 -26.67
N THR A 161 -1.88 -11.45 -26.62
CA THR A 161 -1.08 -12.52 -27.22
C THR A 161 -2.00 -13.42 -28.04
N ILE A 162 -1.67 -13.63 -29.31
CA ILE A 162 -2.40 -14.50 -30.24
C ILE A 162 -1.51 -15.71 -30.53
N VAL A 163 -2.08 -16.91 -30.43
CA VAL A 163 -1.40 -18.16 -30.82
C VAL A 163 -1.66 -18.43 -32.30
N ALA A 164 -0.61 -18.68 -33.06
CA ALA A 164 -0.67 -18.96 -34.48
C ALA A 164 0.00 -20.31 -34.79
N GLY A 165 -0.69 -21.19 -35.50
CA GLY A 165 -0.19 -22.52 -35.89
C GLY A 165 0.63 -22.52 -37.18
N SER A 166 0.57 -21.44 -37.96
CA SER A 166 1.23 -21.34 -39.26
C SER A 166 1.84 -19.95 -39.52
N VAL A 167 2.78 -19.86 -40.45
CA VAL A 167 3.37 -18.57 -40.89
C VAL A 167 2.30 -17.61 -41.43
N VAL A 168 1.25 -18.14 -42.05
CA VAL A 168 0.12 -17.35 -42.56
C VAL A 168 -0.68 -16.75 -41.39
N GLU A 169 -0.99 -17.56 -40.38
CA GLU A 169 -1.67 -17.08 -39.17
C GLU A 169 -0.82 -16.08 -38.38
N VAL A 170 0.51 -16.20 -38.40
CA VAL A 170 1.40 -15.20 -37.78
C VAL A 170 1.24 -13.83 -38.45
N ALA A 171 1.18 -13.79 -39.79
CA ALA A 171 0.97 -12.53 -40.51
C ALA A 171 -0.41 -11.92 -40.20
N GLN A 172 -1.45 -12.75 -40.15
CA GLN A 172 -2.81 -12.31 -39.81
C GLN A 172 -2.87 -11.74 -38.39
N ALA A 173 -2.34 -12.48 -37.41
CA ALA A 173 -2.28 -12.05 -36.01
C ALA A 173 -1.45 -10.76 -35.84
N ALA A 174 -0.35 -10.61 -36.59
CA ALA A 174 0.43 -9.38 -36.59
C ALA A 174 -0.35 -8.21 -37.17
N GLY A 175 -1.05 -8.40 -38.29
CA GLY A 175 -1.92 -7.39 -38.88
C GLY A 175 -2.97 -6.88 -37.89
N GLU A 176 -3.65 -7.80 -37.20
CA GLU A 176 -4.65 -7.47 -36.18
C GLU A 176 -4.07 -6.69 -34.99
N LEU A 177 -2.90 -7.08 -34.49
CA LEU A 177 -2.28 -6.43 -33.33
C LEU A 177 -1.72 -5.05 -33.68
N LEU A 178 -1.17 -4.88 -34.88
CA LEU A 178 -0.61 -3.61 -35.36
C LEU A 178 -1.67 -2.51 -35.59
N GLU A 179 -2.96 -2.86 -35.65
CA GLU A 179 -4.04 -1.85 -35.63
C GLU A 179 -4.06 -1.02 -34.33
N SER A 180 -3.51 -1.58 -33.25
CA SER A 180 -3.56 -1.01 -31.90
C SER A 180 -2.19 -0.92 -31.22
N SER A 181 -1.10 -1.17 -31.95
CA SER A 181 0.26 -1.22 -31.41
C SER A 181 1.28 -0.82 -32.47
N GLU A 182 2.35 -0.10 -32.07
CA GLU A 182 3.39 0.36 -33.01
C GLU A 182 4.27 -0.79 -33.53
N ALA A 183 4.46 -1.82 -32.71
CA ALA A 183 5.23 -3.00 -33.05
C ALA A 183 4.67 -4.26 -32.38
N VAL A 184 5.01 -5.41 -32.94
CA VAL A 184 4.70 -6.73 -32.39
C VAL A 184 5.96 -7.56 -32.19
N VAL A 185 5.80 -8.62 -31.42
CA VAL A 185 6.82 -9.62 -31.13
C VAL A 185 6.33 -10.98 -31.60
N VAL A 186 7.17 -11.72 -32.33
CA VAL A 186 6.91 -13.11 -32.72
C VAL A 186 7.84 -14.02 -31.92
N LYS A 187 7.26 -14.99 -31.20
CA LYS A 187 8.01 -15.98 -30.41
C LYS A 187 7.62 -17.39 -30.80
N LEU A 188 8.57 -18.32 -30.74
CA LEU A 188 8.34 -19.75 -30.86
C LEU A 188 7.41 -20.21 -29.73
N LEU A 189 6.38 -20.99 -30.06
CA LEU A 189 5.62 -21.75 -29.08
C LEU A 189 6.15 -23.19 -29.08
N SER A 190 6.66 -23.63 -27.93
CA SER A 190 7.06 -25.01 -27.72
C SER A 190 6.78 -25.40 -26.27
N LYS A 191 6.20 -26.58 -26.08
CA LYS A 191 6.01 -27.25 -24.79
C LYS A 191 7.29 -27.90 -24.27
N VAL A 192 8.28 -28.09 -25.15
CA VAL A 192 9.55 -28.76 -24.85
C VAL A 192 10.69 -27.76 -24.62
N VAL A 193 10.71 -26.66 -25.38
CA VAL A 193 11.74 -25.62 -25.26
C VAL A 193 11.27 -24.50 -24.33
N SER A 194 11.83 -24.47 -23.11
CA SER A 194 11.58 -23.40 -22.14
C SER A 194 12.35 -22.11 -22.46
N HIS A 195 13.62 -22.21 -22.88
CA HIS A 195 14.47 -21.07 -23.22
C HIS A 195 14.40 -20.73 -24.72
N LYS A 196 13.33 -20.03 -25.11
CA LYS A 196 13.08 -19.66 -26.52
C LYS A 196 14.17 -18.76 -27.11
N SER A 197 14.75 -17.85 -26.32
CA SER A 197 15.78 -16.92 -26.78
C SER A 197 17.09 -17.63 -27.14
N ASP A 198 17.45 -18.69 -26.42
CA ASP A 198 18.70 -19.44 -26.62
C ASP A 198 18.71 -20.18 -27.96
N VAL A 199 17.52 -20.57 -28.44
CA VAL A 199 17.34 -21.15 -29.79
C VAL A 199 17.07 -20.10 -30.87
N GLY A 200 17.12 -18.80 -30.54
CA GLY A 200 16.77 -17.72 -31.47
C GLY A 200 15.28 -17.69 -31.82
N GLY A 201 14.42 -18.21 -30.94
CA GLY A 201 12.98 -18.31 -31.11
C GLY A 201 12.22 -17.04 -30.75
N VAL A 202 12.85 -15.87 -30.75
CA VAL A 202 12.21 -14.58 -30.47
C VAL A 202 12.69 -13.55 -31.50
N VAL A 203 11.75 -12.79 -32.06
CA VAL A 203 12.01 -11.64 -32.94
C VAL A 203 11.14 -10.48 -32.48
N LEU A 204 11.79 -9.36 -32.20
CA LEU A 204 11.21 -8.12 -31.65
C LEU A 204 11.09 -7.05 -32.74
N ASP A 205 10.48 -5.91 -32.41
CA ASP A 205 10.43 -4.71 -33.26
C ASP A 205 9.84 -4.93 -34.66
N ILE A 206 8.80 -5.77 -34.74
CA ILE A 206 8.16 -6.10 -36.02
C ILE A 206 7.03 -5.08 -36.28
N ALA A 207 7.21 -4.25 -37.30
CA ALA A 207 6.27 -3.20 -37.66
C ALA A 207 5.29 -3.56 -38.78
N THR A 208 5.40 -4.74 -39.42
CA THR A 208 4.49 -5.16 -40.51
C THR A 208 4.16 -6.65 -40.47
N ALA A 209 3.03 -7.03 -41.06
CA ALA A 209 2.58 -8.43 -41.17
C ALA A 209 3.55 -9.29 -42.01
N GLU A 210 4.13 -8.72 -43.07
CA GLU A 210 5.11 -9.40 -43.93
C GLU A 210 6.38 -9.71 -43.15
N LYS A 211 6.89 -8.75 -42.37
CA LYS A 211 8.04 -8.94 -41.48
C LYS A 211 7.74 -9.98 -40.39
N ALA A 212 6.50 -10.08 -39.92
CA ALA A 212 6.10 -11.12 -38.97
C ALA A 212 6.19 -12.53 -39.59
N ALA A 213 5.75 -12.70 -40.84
CA ALA A 213 5.89 -13.96 -41.57
C ALA A 213 7.37 -14.32 -41.82
N GLU A 214 8.20 -13.34 -42.15
CA GLU A 214 9.65 -13.53 -42.29
C GLU A 214 10.30 -13.95 -40.96
N ALA A 215 9.90 -13.31 -39.86
CA ALA A 215 10.35 -13.66 -38.53
C ALA A 215 10.02 -15.12 -38.17
N ALA A 216 8.80 -15.58 -38.45
CA ALA A 216 8.39 -16.97 -38.23
C ALA A 216 9.25 -17.95 -39.04
N ARG A 217 9.45 -17.72 -40.36
CA ARG A 217 10.32 -18.55 -41.21
C ARG A 217 11.77 -18.59 -40.70
N SER A 218 12.27 -17.46 -40.22
CA SER A 218 13.62 -17.34 -39.64
C SER A 218 13.75 -18.13 -38.33
N ILE A 219 12.75 -18.07 -37.46
CA ILE A 219 12.67 -18.90 -36.25
C ILE A 219 12.68 -20.39 -36.62
N GLU A 220 11.86 -20.80 -37.58
CA GLU A 220 11.78 -22.19 -38.07
C GLU A 220 13.13 -22.71 -38.59
N THR A 221 13.82 -21.89 -39.38
CA THR A 221 15.15 -22.19 -39.93
C THR A 221 16.17 -22.35 -38.80
N ARG A 222 16.18 -21.44 -37.82
CA ARG A 222 17.09 -21.51 -36.66
C ARG A 222 16.82 -22.73 -35.78
N LEU A 223 15.54 -23.07 -35.57
CA LEU A 223 15.14 -24.24 -34.78
C LEU A 223 15.64 -25.53 -35.44
N ARG A 224 15.48 -25.68 -36.76
CA ARG A 224 16.00 -26.84 -37.51
C ARG A 224 17.52 -26.98 -37.40
N THR A 225 18.26 -25.88 -37.44
CA THR A 225 19.73 -25.91 -37.35
C THR A 225 20.24 -26.21 -35.95
N ARG A 226 19.63 -25.61 -34.91
CA ARG A 226 20.10 -25.71 -33.52
C ARG A 226 19.51 -26.88 -32.75
N SER A 227 18.32 -27.33 -33.11
CA SER A 227 17.60 -28.38 -32.40
C SER A 227 16.73 -29.20 -33.38
N PRO A 228 17.34 -30.02 -34.25
CA PRO A 228 16.63 -30.75 -35.33
C PRO A 228 15.54 -31.70 -34.82
N GLN A 229 15.63 -32.10 -33.56
CA GLN A 229 14.73 -33.06 -32.92
C GLN A 229 13.49 -32.39 -32.31
N VAL A 230 13.48 -31.05 -32.23
CA VAL A 230 12.38 -30.27 -31.67
C VAL A 230 11.51 -29.75 -32.81
N LYS A 231 10.21 -30.07 -32.76
CA LYS A 231 9.20 -29.43 -33.60
C LYS A 231 8.61 -28.22 -32.89
N ALA A 232 8.32 -27.18 -33.65
CA ALA A 232 7.53 -26.05 -33.16
C ALA A 232 6.08 -26.52 -32.95
N ASP A 233 5.48 -26.18 -31.81
CA ASP A 233 4.04 -26.35 -31.59
C ASP A 233 3.24 -25.20 -32.25
N GLY A 234 3.93 -24.13 -32.61
CA GLY A 234 3.40 -22.95 -33.30
C GLY A 234 4.20 -21.71 -32.95
N TYR A 235 3.53 -20.57 -32.96
CA TYR A 235 4.06 -19.25 -32.65
C TYR A 235 3.11 -18.49 -31.74
N THR A 236 3.65 -17.51 -31.02
CA THR A 236 2.87 -16.48 -30.34
C THR A 236 3.22 -15.13 -30.91
N VAL A 237 2.21 -14.39 -31.35
CA VAL A 237 2.32 -12.99 -31.76
C VAL A 237 1.77 -12.12 -30.65
N GLN A 238 2.52 -11.11 -30.23
CA GLN A 238 2.19 -10.31 -29.05
C GLN A 238 2.41 -8.83 -29.35
N ALA A 239 1.53 -7.97 -28.85
CA ALA A 239 1.77 -6.52 -28.84
C ALA A 239 3.07 -6.19 -28.07
N MET A 240 3.92 -5.34 -28.65
CA MET A 240 5.10 -4.84 -27.97
C MET A 240 4.69 -3.72 -27.01
N VAL A 241 5.10 -3.84 -25.74
CA VAL A 241 4.85 -2.82 -24.71
C VAL A 241 6.09 -1.92 -24.66
N ALA A 242 5.90 -0.62 -24.89
CA ALA A 242 6.93 0.40 -24.79
C ALA A 242 7.19 0.82 -23.33
#